data_AF-A0A1Q8VDN2-F1
#
_entry.id   AF-A0A1Q8VDN2-F1
#
_cell.length_a   1.000
_cell.length_b   1.000
_cell.length_c   1.000
_cell.angle_alpha   90.00
_cell.angle_beta   90.00
_cell.angle_gamma   90.00
#
_symmetry.space_group_name_H-M   'P 1'
#
loop_
_entity.id
_entity.type
_entity.pdbx_description
1 polymer ?
#
loop_
_entity_poly.entity_id
_entity_poly.type
_entity_poly.pdbx_seq_one_letter_code
_entity_poly.pdbx_strand_id
1 'polypeptide(L)'
;MRPESYAHVWDALQAVRALRQFTQGASEEDYLSNLMLSSAVERQIEILGEALNRVRRADPQAADQIPDIHRIIGMRNIIAHEYGSVDDRLVWAAATTRIVVLETILAEMFQDTH
;
A
#
# COMPACT_ATOMS: atom_id res chain seq x y z
N MET A 1 -13.12 -14.52 -6.23
CA MET A 1 -12.57 -14.01 -4.95
C MET A 1 -13.57 -14.28 -3.84
N ARG A 2 -13.11 -14.60 -2.61
CA ARG A 2 -14.01 -14.81 -1.46
C ARG A 2 -14.67 -13.49 -1.00
N PRO A 3 -15.89 -13.50 -0.42
CA PRO A 3 -16.57 -12.27 0.01
C PRO A 3 -15.76 -11.42 1.01
N GLU A 4 -15.08 -12.08 1.96
CA GLU A 4 -14.27 -11.42 2.98
C GLU A 4 -13.02 -10.74 2.38
N SER A 5 -12.39 -11.36 1.38
CA SER A 5 -11.25 -10.75 0.67
C SER A 5 -11.64 -9.54 -0.18
N TYR A 6 -12.90 -9.40 -0.59
CA TYR A 6 -13.36 -8.26 -1.40
C TYR A 6 -13.24 -6.94 -0.64
N ALA A 7 -13.68 -6.91 0.63
CA ALA A 7 -13.53 -5.74 1.48
C ALA A 7 -12.05 -5.36 1.65
N HIS A 8 -11.17 -6.35 1.82
CA HIS A 8 -9.75 -6.11 2.00
C HIS A 8 -9.03 -5.65 0.71
N VAL A 9 -9.41 -6.17 -0.46
CA VAL A 9 -8.91 -5.66 -1.74
C VAL A 9 -9.38 -4.23 -1.97
N TRP A 10 -10.62 -3.91 -1.61
CA TRP A 10 -11.12 -2.54 -1.67
C TRP A 10 -10.32 -1.60 -0.76
N ASP A 11 -10.09 -1.98 0.50
CA ASP A 11 -9.27 -1.18 1.43
C ASP A 11 -7.86 -0.92 0.88
N ALA A 12 -7.23 -1.96 0.31
CA ALA A 12 -5.92 -1.84 -0.34
C ALA A 12 -5.96 -0.86 -1.54
N LEU A 13 -7.00 -0.96 -2.38
CA LEU A 13 -7.17 -0.08 -3.54
C LEU A 13 -7.35 1.38 -3.13
N GLN A 14 -8.13 1.65 -2.07
CA GLN A 14 -8.30 3.02 -1.57
C GLN A 14 -7.00 3.60 -1.01
N ALA A 15 -6.24 2.80 -0.26
CA ALA A 15 -4.94 3.22 0.27
C ALA A 15 -3.93 3.55 -0.85
N VAL A 16 -3.90 2.73 -1.89
CA VAL A 16 -3.06 2.96 -3.08
C VAL A 16 -3.45 4.24 -3.82
N ARG A 17 -4.74 4.50 -3.99
CA ARG A 17 -5.24 5.74 -4.62
C ARG A 17 -4.88 6.98 -3.79
N ALA A 18 -5.01 6.89 -2.47
CA ALA A 18 -4.64 7.97 -1.57
C ALA A 18 -3.13 8.25 -1.63
N LEU A 19 -2.28 7.22 -1.58
CA LEU A 19 -0.83 7.36 -1.77
C LEU A 19 -0.49 8.02 -3.11
N ARG A 20 -1.09 7.55 -4.21
CA ARG A 20 -0.89 8.17 -5.53
C ARG A 20 -1.28 9.64 -5.52
N GLN A 21 -2.41 9.99 -4.93
CA GLN A 21 -2.87 11.37 -4.83
C GLN A 21 -1.92 12.24 -3.99
N PHE A 22 -1.44 11.75 -2.85
CA PHE A 22 -0.56 12.51 -1.95
C PHE A 22 0.83 12.71 -2.52
N THR A 23 1.34 11.71 -3.25
CA THR A 23 2.66 11.75 -3.87
C THR A 23 2.67 12.46 -5.22
N GLN A 24 1.49 12.71 -5.82
CA GLN A 24 1.41 13.33 -7.14
C GLN A 24 1.94 14.76 -7.14
N GLY A 25 3.05 14.98 -7.85
CA GLY A 25 3.70 16.29 -7.96
C GLY A 25 4.53 16.70 -6.74
N ALA A 26 4.63 15.84 -5.71
CA ALA A 26 5.54 16.02 -4.59
C ALA A 26 6.90 15.38 -4.90
N SER A 27 7.98 16.02 -4.44
CA SER A 27 9.33 15.49 -4.49
C SER A 27 9.68 14.75 -3.20
N GLU A 28 10.79 14.00 -3.21
CA GLU A 28 11.36 13.40 -1.99
C GLU A 28 11.68 14.47 -0.94
N GLU A 29 12.18 15.63 -1.36
CA GLU A 29 12.51 16.74 -0.45
C GLU A 29 11.25 17.35 0.20
N ASP A 30 10.15 17.45 -0.55
CA ASP A 30 8.86 17.87 0.00
C ASP A 30 8.38 16.86 1.05
N TYR A 31 8.52 15.56 0.79
CA TYR A 31 8.18 14.50 1.73
C TYR A 31 9.02 14.58 3.01
N LEU A 32 10.35 14.69 2.88
CA LEU A 32 11.28 14.72 4.02
C LEU A 32 11.13 15.98 4.89
N SER A 33 10.67 17.09 4.31
CA SER A 33 10.53 18.36 5.03
C SER A 33 9.10 18.65 5.51
N ASN A 34 8.11 17.85 5.12
CA ASN A 34 6.71 18.06 5.44
C ASN A 34 6.12 16.91 6.25
N LEU A 35 6.05 17.10 7.57
CA LEU A 35 5.51 16.10 8.51
C LEU A 35 4.08 15.64 8.16
N MET A 36 3.26 16.53 7.59
CA MET A 36 1.89 16.15 7.21
C MET A 36 1.89 15.19 6.01
N LEU A 37 2.77 15.44 5.03
CA LEU A 37 2.92 14.56 3.87
C LEU A 37 3.51 13.21 4.27
N SER A 38 4.58 13.21 5.08
CA SER A 38 5.17 11.96 5.55
C SER A 38 4.21 11.13 6.39
N SER A 39 3.55 11.75 7.36
CA SER A 39 2.53 11.07 8.20
C SER A 39 1.38 10.50 7.37
N ALA A 40 0.92 11.24 6.34
CA ALA A 40 -0.16 10.78 5.47
C ALA A 40 0.27 9.58 4.63
N VAL A 41 1.47 9.60 4.07
CA VAL A 41 2.03 8.51 3.26
C VAL A 41 2.27 7.26 4.12
N GLU A 42 2.96 7.39 5.26
CA GLU A 42 3.20 6.28 6.21
C GLU A 42 1.88 5.60 6.58
N ARG A 43 0.87 6.40 6.94
CA ARG A 43 -0.44 5.88 7.32
C ARG A 43 -1.10 5.04 6.22
N GLN A 44 -1.00 5.47 4.97
CA GLN A 44 -1.58 4.70 3.87
C GLN A 44 -0.79 3.43 3.56
N ILE A 45 0.55 3.42 3.73
CA ILE A 45 1.34 2.19 3.62
C ILE A 45 0.94 1.19 4.71
N GLU A 46 0.68 1.65 5.93
CA GLU A 46 0.19 0.79 7.01
C GLU A 46 -1.15 0.13 6.66
N ILE A 47 -2.11 0.92 6.19
CA ILE A 47 -3.43 0.45 5.79
C ILE A 47 -3.31 -0.56 4.65
N LEU A 48 -2.52 -0.22 3.62
CA LEU A 48 -2.27 -1.08 2.47
C LEU A 48 -1.68 -2.43 2.91
N GLY A 49 -0.62 -2.41 3.72
CA GLY A 49 0.03 -3.65 4.17
C GLY A 49 -0.86 -4.51 5.08
N GLU A 50 -1.66 -3.89 5.95
CA GLU A 50 -2.64 -4.63 6.76
C GLU A 50 -3.74 -5.25 5.89
N ALA A 51 -4.30 -4.49 4.95
CA ALA A 51 -5.32 -4.97 4.02
C ALA A 51 -4.81 -6.16 3.19
N LEU A 52 -3.62 -6.05 2.60
CA LEU A 52 -2.99 -7.14 1.84
C LEU A 52 -2.67 -8.36 2.70
N ASN A 53 -2.25 -8.16 3.96
CA ASN A 53 -2.05 -9.26 4.89
C ASN A 53 -3.36 -10.01 5.21
N ARG A 54 -4.49 -9.30 5.26
CA ARG A 54 -5.82 -9.92 5.41
C ARG A 54 -6.25 -10.65 4.15
N VAL A 55 -6.03 -10.08 2.95
CA VAL A 55 -6.25 -10.79 1.67
C VAL A 55 -5.47 -12.10 1.67
N ARG A 56 -4.17 -12.08 1.99
CA ARG A 56 -3.33 -13.29 2.05
C ARG A 56 -3.85 -14.37 3.00
N ARG A 57 -4.43 -13.98 4.14
CA ARG A 57 -5.00 -14.92 5.12
C ARG A 57 -6.36 -15.47 4.69
N ALA A 58 -7.20 -14.62 4.12
CA ALA A 58 -8.57 -14.95 3.75
C ALA A 58 -8.65 -15.70 2.41
N ASP A 59 -7.86 -15.30 1.41
CA ASP A 59 -7.87 -15.81 0.04
C ASP A 59 -6.43 -15.84 -0.54
N PRO A 60 -5.66 -16.90 -0.27
CA PRO A 60 -4.30 -17.05 -0.80
C PRO A 60 -4.21 -16.98 -2.33
N GLN A 61 -5.24 -17.47 -3.04
CA GLN A 61 -5.26 -17.45 -4.51
C GLN A 61 -5.43 -16.03 -5.06
N ALA A 62 -6.18 -15.18 -4.37
CA ALA A 62 -6.24 -13.75 -4.68
C ALA A 62 -4.90 -13.07 -4.38
N ALA A 63 -4.26 -13.41 -3.26
CA ALA A 63 -2.96 -12.85 -2.90
C ALA A 63 -1.83 -13.20 -3.90
N ASP A 64 -1.86 -14.40 -4.48
CA ASP A 64 -0.87 -14.83 -5.50
C ASP A 64 -0.92 -14.00 -6.80
N GLN A 65 -2.03 -13.29 -7.04
CA GLN A 65 -2.18 -12.38 -8.18
C GLN A 65 -1.55 -11.00 -7.93
N ILE A 66 -1.18 -10.69 -6.68
CA ILE A 66 -0.64 -9.39 -6.29
C ILE A 66 0.90 -9.47 -6.24
N PRO A 67 1.61 -8.82 -7.17
CA PRO A 67 3.06 -8.85 -7.21
C PRO A 67 3.67 -8.23 -5.96
N ASP A 68 4.80 -8.78 -5.49
CA ASP A 68 5.56 -8.25 -4.36
C ASP A 68 4.74 -8.08 -3.05
N ILE A 69 3.58 -8.75 -2.91
CA ILE A 69 2.70 -8.61 -1.74
C ILE A 69 3.44 -8.79 -0.39
N HIS A 70 4.40 -9.70 -0.35
CA HIS A 70 5.24 -9.95 0.84
C HIS A 70 6.13 -8.75 1.20
N ARG A 71 6.61 -8.00 0.20
CA ARG A 71 7.42 -6.78 0.41
C ARG A 71 6.57 -5.66 0.98
N ILE A 72 5.35 -5.50 0.47
CA ILE A 72 4.41 -4.47 0.94
C ILE A 72 4.00 -4.75 2.39
N ILE A 73 3.68 -6.00 2.71
CA ILE A 73 3.39 -6.42 4.09
C ILE A 73 4.63 -6.23 4.99
N GLY A 74 5.82 -6.53 4.48
CA GLY A 74 7.09 -6.32 5.19
C GLY A 74 7.33 -4.84 5.50
N MET A 75 7.10 -3.94 4.55
CA MET A 75 7.23 -2.50 4.74
C MET A 75 6.32 -1.99 5.85
N ARG A 76 5.08 -2.47 5.91
CA ARG A 76 4.19 -2.15 7.03
C ARG A 76 4.80 -2.56 8.37
N ASN A 77 5.37 -3.76 8.46
CA ASN A 77 5.94 -4.24 9.72
C ASN A 77 7.10 -3.36 10.18
N ILE A 78 7.93 -2.90 9.24
CA ILE A 78 9.02 -1.96 9.50
C ILE A 78 8.46 -0.63 10.04
N ILE A 79 7.52 0.00 9.31
CA ILE A 79 6.90 1.27 9.75
C ILE A 79 6.24 1.14 11.12
N ALA A 80 5.50 0.06 11.36
CA ALA A 80 4.75 -0.14 12.61
C ALA A 80 5.62 -0.44 13.85
N HIS A 81 6.86 -0.95 13.68
CA HIS A 81 7.71 -1.40 14.79
C HIS A 81 9.01 -0.62 14.95
N GLU A 82 9.53 0.01 13.89
CA GLU A 82 10.85 0.66 13.88
C GLU A 82 10.76 2.19 13.91
N TYR A 83 9.66 2.78 14.39
CA TYR A 83 9.47 4.23 14.56
C TYR A 83 10.72 4.87 15.20
N GLY A 84 11.57 5.50 14.38
CA GLY A 84 12.85 6.10 14.78
C GLY A 84 14.12 5.64 14.03
N SER A 85 14.11 4.50 13.30
CA SER A 85 15.26 4.02 12.50
C SER A 85 14.94 3.70 11.04
N VAL A 86 13.68 3.81 10.63
CA VAL A 86 13.28 3.59 9.23
C VAL A 86 13.86 4.71 8.37
N ASP A 87 14.52 4.33 7.28
CA ASP A 87 14.97 5.28 6.27
C ASP A 87 13.75 5.84 5.53
N ASP A 88 13.38 7.07 5.85
CA ASP A 88 12.27 7.81 5.23
C ASP A 88 12.36 7.84 3.69
N ARG A 89 13.58 7.76 3.12
CA ARG A 89 13.76 7.68 1.66
C ARG A 89 13.32 6.33 1.12
N LEU A 90 13.52 5.25 1.88
CA LEU A 90 13.02 3.93 1.53
C LEU A 90 11.48 3.91 1.55
N VAL A 91 10.87 4.56 2.53
CA VAL A 91 9.41 4.70 2.63
C VAL A 91 8.88 5.48 1.43
N TRP A 92 9.50 6.62 1.11
CA TRP A 92 9.16 7.41 -0.08
C TRP A 92 9.29 6.60 -1.38
N ALA A 93 10.40 5.88 -1.55
CA ALA A 93 10.62 5.04 -2.72
C ALA A 93 9.53 3.96 -2.83
N ALA A 94 9.13 3.33 -1.72
CA ALA A 94 8.05 2.35 -1.72
C ALA A 94 6.67 2.97 -2.02
N ALA A 95 6.41 4.19 -1.55
CA ALA A 95 5.17 4.91 -1.79
C ALA A 95 5.00 5.34 -3.26
N THR A 96 6.10 5.59 -3.96
CA THR A 96 6.10 6.15 -5.32
C THR A 96 6.43 5.14 -6.40
N THR A 97 7.18 4.09 -6.07
CA THR A 97 7.61 3.07 -7.03
C THR A 97 6.53 2.00 -7.21
N ARG A 98 6.15 1.73 -8.47
CA ARG A 98 5.19 0.67 -8.86
C ARG A 98 3.76 0.84 -8.31
N ILE A 99 3.43 1.96 -7.67
CA ILE A 99 2.10 2.17 -7.10
C ILE A 99 0.99 2.15 -8.16
N VAL A 100 1.27 2.68 -9.36
CA VAL A 100 0.34 2.65 -10.50
C VAL A 100 0.04 1.21 -10.93
N VAL A 101 1.05 0.34 -10.97
CA VAL A 101 0.88 -1.06 -11.34
C VAL A 101 0.02 -1.78 -10.31
N LEU A 102 0.27 -1.54 -9.03
CA LEU A 102 -0.53 -2.11 -7.94
C LEU A 102 -1.98 -1.60 -7.99
N GLU A 103 -2.20 -0.32 -8.29
CA GLU A 103 -3.55 0.24 -8.45
C GLU A 103 -4.33 -0.49 -9.56
N THR A 104 -3.70 -0.68 -10.72
CA THR A 104 -4.32 -1.39 -11.86
C THR A 104 -4.73 -2.80 -11.48
N ILE A 105 -3.83 -3.58 -10.86
CA ILE A 105 -4.10 -4.96 -10.47
C ILE A 105 -5.26 -5.04 -9.46
N LEU A 106 -5.22 -4.19 -8.42
CA LEU A 106 -6.28 -4.16 -7.41
C LEU A 106 -7.63 -3.71 -7.99
N ALA A 107 -7.61 -2.82 -8.98
CA ALA A 107 -8.83 -2.40 -9.69
C ALA A 107 -9.39 -3.51 -10.58
N GLU A 108 -8.55 -4.25 -11.30
CA GLU A 108 -8.94 -5.40 -12.13
C GLU A 108 -9.57 -6.51 -11.27
N MET A 109 -8.93 -6.85 -10.14
CA MET A 109 -9.45 -7.82 -9.17
C MET A 109 -10.82 -7.44 -8.60
N PHE A 110 -11.16 -6.16 -8.61
CA PHE A 110 -12.48 -5.65 -8.21
C PHE A 110 -13.49 -5.68 -9.36
N GLN A 111 -13.07 -5.33 -10.59
CA GLN A 111 -13.92 -5.29 -11.78
C GLN A 111 -14.35 -6.69 -12.28
N ASP A 112 -13.55 -7.72 -12.06
CA ASP A 112 -13.86 -9.12 -12.41
C ASP A 112 -14.98 -9.76 -11.56
N THR A 113 -15.73 -8.97 -10.78
CA THR A 113 -16.81 -9.42 -9.89
C THR A 113 -18.21 -9.12 -10.45
N HIS A 114 -18.32 -8.83 -11.76
CA HIS A 114 -19.59 -8.64 -12.47
C HIS A 114 -19.92 -9.76 -13.44
#